data_AF-A0A367LID7-F1
#
_entry.id   AF-A0A367LID7-F1
#
_cell.length_a   1.000
_cell.length_b   1.000
_cell.length_c   1.000
_cell.angle_alpha   90.00
_cell.angle_beta   90.00
_cell.angle_gamma   90.00
#
_symmetry.space_group_name_H-M   'P 1'
#
loop_
_entity.id
_entity.type
_entity.pdbx_description
1 polymer ?
#
loop_
_entity_poly.entity_id
_entity_poly.type
_entity_poly.pdbx_seq_one_letter_code
_entity_poly.pdbx_strand_id
1 'polypeptide(L)'
;MSSHGLARTTRGRTEKERNEAVEKIGAYRSLESQIRRRVSIVPKSWHMRRSHKSLSNKRFLKATHQEYNRDTFQLSTQLLEWNPEYYTIWNVRRRCLKINMLPSPFEFKGDHVLRTTSSVDDVAYSQEITEHILQSELDFSQVLFKAHPKCYWIWKYRLWILDQVMEWLPTAAARVIWDKELALNSKLLLKDRRNFHAWAFRRHVVAKLESTVLQGNSMIELEFDFTTRMIRQDLSNFSAWHNRTQLIPRLLQERKLGDEARREFLEDELHFVLGALNVDADDQSLWYYHKYLMYNLIGSSTYQSVAPRLPLKDRKTYISQEIANTEELAEDYAGVKWIWEALVEQTLAMLLLDGLPVGIQDRANLSLWLQNLKTLDPKRTGRWEHWEHSIGI
;
A
#
# COMPACT_ATOMS: atom_id res chain seq x y z
N MET A 1 3.37 -20.57 -0.52
CA MET A 1 2.77 -20.25 0.79
C MET A 1 3.88 -19.81 1.73
N SER A 2 3.95 -18.51 2.01
CA SER A 2 4.92 -17.92 2.93
C SER A 2 4.68 -18.46 4.34
N SER A 3 5.57 -19.33 4.80
CA SER A 3 5.63 -19.71 6.21
C SER A 3 5.80 -18.42 7.01
N HIS A 4 4.91 -18.16 7.97
CA HIS A 4 4.96 -16.97 8.82
C HIS A 4 6.10 -17.05 9.86
N GLY A 5 7.25 -17.62 9.48
CA GLY A 5 8.45 -17.75 10.31
C GLY A 5 8.35 -18.74 11.47
N LEU A 6 7.20 -19.36 11.71
CA LEU A 6 7.05 -20.40 12.72
C LEU A 6 7.54 -21.74 12.14
N ALA A 7 8.82 -22.02 12.33
CA ALA A 7 9.38 -23.34 12.09
C ALA A 7 8.55 -24.37 12.87
N ARG A 8 8.01 -25.38 12.18
CA ARG A 8 7.33 -26.49 12.85
C ARG A 8 8.38 -27.26 13.64
N THR A 9 8.48 -26.98 14.93
CA THR A 9 9.30 -27.76 15.84
C THR A 9 8.51 -28.99 16.27
N THR A 10 9.09 -30.17 16.11
CA THR A 10 8.52 -31.46 16.55
C THR A 10 8.64 -31.66 18.07
N ARG A 11 9.10 -30.64 18.81
CA ARG A 11 9.22 -30.68 20.27
C ARG A 11 7.85 -30.59 20.91
N GLY A 12 7.44 -31.67 21.60
CA GLY A 12 6.25 -31.65 22.44
C GLY A 12 6.41 -30.63 23.57
N ARG A 13 5.37 -29.83 23.82
CA ARG A 13 5.35 -28.90 24.96
C ARG A 13 5.44 -29.68 26.27
N THR A 14 6.35 -29.25 27.14
CA THR A 14 6.43 -29.70 28.54
C THR A 14 5.15 -29.34 29.30
N GLU A 15 4.88 -30.03 30.40
CA GLU A 15 3.73 -29.72 31.25
C GLU A 15 3.76 -28.29 31.78
N LYS A 16 4.96 -27.79 32.13
CA LYS A 16 5.19 -26.39 32.52
C LYS A 16 4.77 -25.40 31.42
N GLU A 17 5.25 -25.59 30.19
CA GLU A 17 4.89 -24.73 29.05
C GLU A 17 3.38 -24.79 28.72
N ARG A 18 2.72 -25.94 28.97
CA ARG A 18 1.26 -26.06 28.82
C ARG A 18 0.53 -25.25 29.89
N ASN A 19 0.96 -25.36 31.15
CA ASN A 19 0.35 -24.62 32.26
C ASN A 19 0.52 -23.10 32.08
N GLU A 20 1.72 -22.64 31.70
CA GLU A 20 1.99 -21.23 31.37
C GLU A 20 1.10 -20.74 30.21
N ALA A 21 0.90 -21.56 29.18
CA ALA A 21 0.01 -21.21 28.08
C ALA A 21 -1.47 -21.11 28.52
N VAL A 22 -1.93 -22.02 29.39
CA VAL A 22 -3.30 -21.99 29.94
C VAL A 22 -3.50 -20.74 30.80
N GLU A 23 -2.55 -20.39 31.66
CA GLU A 23 -2.59 -19.18 32.47
C GLU A 23 -2.66 -17.93 31.59
N LYS A 24 -1.81 -17.85 30.55
CA LYS A 24 -1.84 -16.75 29.58
C LYS A 24 -3.18 -16.64 28.87
N ILE A 25 -3.76 -17.76 28.43
CA ILE A 25 -5.10 -17.77 27.81
C ILE A 25 -6.17 -17.30 28.81
N GLY A 26 -6.09 -17.73 30.08
CA GLY A 26 -6.99 -17.31 31.15
C GLY A 26 -6.93 -15.80 31.38
N ALA A 27 -5.73 -15.23 31.48
CA ALA A 27 -5.51 -13.80 31.63
C ALA A 27 -6.09 -13.00 30.43
N TYR A 28 -5.82 -13.45 29.20
CA TYR A 28 -6.37 -12.83 27.99
C TYR A 28 -7.91 -12.84 28.00
N ARG A 29 -8.53 -13.98 28.30
CA ARG A 29 -10.01 -14.11 28.37
C ARG A 29 -10.61 -13.26 29.48
N SER A 30 -9.91 -13.11 30.61
CA SER A 30 -10.33 -12.23 31.70
C SER A 30 -10.37 -10.77 31.23
N LEU A 31 -9.31 -10.28 30.58
CA LEU A 31 -9.26 -8.94 30.00
C LEU A 31 -10.37 -8.71 28.98
N GLU A 32 -10.55 -9.64 28.04
CA GLU A 32 -11.63 -9.58 27.07
C GLU A 32 -13.02 -9.51 27.75
N SER A 33 -13.24 -10.33 28.77
CA SER A 33 -14.50 -10.36 29.52
C SER A 33 -14.76 -9.07 30.31
N GLN A 34 -13.71 -8.41 30.82
CA GLN A 34 -13.84 -7.10 31.46
C GLN A 34 -14.32 -6.04 30.47
N ILE A 35 -13.71 -5.98 29.28
CA ILE A 35 -14.14 -5.05 28.22
C ILE A 35 -15.57 -5.35 27.78
N ARG A 36 -15.89 -6.63 27.53
CA ARG A 36 -17.25 -7.02 27.14
C ARG A 36 -18.27 -6.61 28.18
N ARG A 37 -18.05 -6.87 29.48
CA ARG A 37 -18.97 -6.45 30.55
C ARG A 37 -19.22 -4.94 30.56
N ARG A 38 -18.18 -4.14 30.28
CA ARG A 38 -18.31 -2.69 30.20
C ARG A 38 -19.07 -2.22 28.96
N VAL A 39 -18.92 -2.89 27.81
CA VAL A 39 -19.50 -2.46 26.51
C VAL A 39 -20.85 -3.11 26.19
N SER A 40 -21.29 -4.11 26.96
CA SER A 40 -22.52 -4.89 26.70
C SER A 40 -23.81 -4.27 27.23
N ILE A 41 -23.78 -3.04 27.78
CA ILE A 41 -24.91 -2.46 28.53
C ILE A 41 -25.97 -1.79 27.60
N VAL A 42 -25.89 -1.99 26.28
CA VAL A 42 -26.92 -1.55 25.32
C VAL A 42 -27.90 -2.68 24.96
N PRO A 43 -29.22 -2.53 25.19
CA PRO A 43 -30.23 -3.48 24.71
C PRO A 43 -30.26 -3.59 23.18
N LYS A 44 -30.42 -4.82 22.65
CA LYS A 44 -30.50 -5.16 21.22
C LYS A 44 -31.62 -4.46 20.41
N SER A 45 -32.41 -3.56 21.00
CA SER A 45 -33.60 -2.94 20.40
C SER A 45 -33.32 -1.70 19.55
N TRP A 46 -32.09 -1.48 19.06
CA TRP A 46 -31.75 -0.32 18.24
C TRP A 46 -32.41 -0.32 16.85
N HIS A 47 -32.95 -1.45 16.39
CA HIS A 47 -33.65 -1.51 15.10
C HIS A 47 -35.11 -1.02 15.13
N MET A 48 -35.63 -0.52 16.26
CA MET A 48 -37.00 0.02 16.29
C MET A 48 -37.13 1.35 17.06
N ARG A 49 -37.67 2.33 16.32
CA ARG A 49 -38.38 3.56 16.75
C ARG A 49 -37.56 4.85 16.81
N ARG A 50 -37.69 5.58 15.70
CA ARG A 50 -37.38 7.01 15.48
C ARG A 50 -38.28 8.00 16.25
N SER A 51 -38.97 7.61 17.33
CA SER A 51 -40.18 8.34 17.78
C SER A 51 -40.25 8.77 19.25
N HIS A 52 -39.19 8.70 20.07
CA HIS A 52 -39.20 9.31 21.42
C HIS A 52 -37.91 10.13 21.65
N LYS A 53 -37.97 11.43 21.32
CA LYS A 53 -36.82 12.36 21.28
C LYS A 53 -36.77 13.29 22.51
N SER A 54 -36.22 12.84 23.65
CA SER A 54 -35.33 13.70 24.49
C SER A 54 -34.77 12.95 25.72
N LEU A 55 -35.61 12.30 26.53
CA LEU A 55 -35.20 11.66 27.79
C LEU A 55 -34.48 10.31 27.62
N SER A 56 -34.88 9.50 26.63
CA SER A 56 -34.20 8.24 26.28
C SER A 56 -32.78 8.49 25.77
N ASN A 57 -32.58 9.57 25.00
CA ASN A 57 -31.28 9.98 24.48
C ASN A 57 -30.33 10.40 25.62
N LYS A 58 -30.80 11.12 26.65
CA LYS A 58 -29.96 11.57 27.78
C LYS A 58 -29.41 10.42 28.64
N ARG A 59 -30.28 9.50 29.06
CA ARG A 59 -29.85 8.31 29.84
C ARG A 59 -28.91 7.42 29.03
N PHE A 60 -29.20 7.25 27.74
CA PHE A 60 -28.38 6.48 26.82
C PHE A 60 -26.99 7.12 26.60
N LEU A 61 -26.92 8.44 26.44
CA LEU A 61 -25.66 9.17 26.31
C LEU A 61 -24.83 9.07 27.59
N LYS A 62 -25.44 9.26 28.77
CA LYS A 62 -24.74 9.09 30.06
C LYS A 62 -24.21 7.66 30.26
N ALA A 63 -24.99 6.64 29.91
CA ALA A 63 -24.54 5.25 29.92
C ALA A 63 -23.37 5.05 28.96
N THR A 64 -23.47 5.54 27.72
CA THR A 64 -22.41 5.47 26.72
C THR A 64 -21.11 6.13 27.20
N HIS A 65 -21.17 7.32 27.83
CA HIS A 65 -19.99 7.97 28.42
C HIS A 65 -19.37 7.14 29.56
N GLN A 66 -20.18 6.49 30.40
CA GLN A 66 -19.70 5.61 31.47
C GLN A 66 -19.07 4.32 30.93
N GLU A 67 -19.58 3.76 29.83
CA GLU A 67 -19.06 2.54 29.21
C GLU A 67 -17.70 2.77 28.55
N TYR A 68 -17.54 3.88 27.81
CA TYR A 68 -16.35 4.17 27.02
C TYR A 68 -15.37 5.11 27.73
N ASN A 69 -15.17 4.91 29.02
CA ASN A 69 -14.34 5.76 29.88
C ASN A 69 -12.83 5.43 29.80
N ARG A 70 -12.03 6.11 30.64
CA ARG A 70 -10.57 5.95 30.71
C ARG A 70 -10.14 4.52 31.06
N ASP A 71 -10.86 3.82 31.94
CA ASP A 71 -10.54 2.43 32.28
C ASP A 71 -10.76 1.51 31.07
N THR A 72 -11.88 1.68 30.36
CA THR A 72 -12.18 0.88 29.16
C THR A 72 -11.12 1.12 28.09
N PHE A 73 -10.64 2.36 27.97
CA PHE A 73 -9.52 2.70 27.11
C PHE A 73 -8.22 1.99 27.52
N GLN A 74 -7.87 1.99 28.81
CA GLN A 74 -6.68 1.29 29.33
C GLN A 74 -6.76 -0.23 29.13
N LEU A 75 -7.93 -0.84 29.34
CA LEU A 75 -8.15 -2.25 29.05
C LEU A 75 -7.95 -2.55 27.55
N SER A 76 -8.38 -1.63 26.67
CA SER A 76 -8.15 -1.76 25.23
C SER A 76 -6.65 -1.73 24.89
N THR A 77 -5.84 -0.89 25.57
CA THR A 77 -4.38 -0.87 25.41
C THR A 77 -3.78 -2.24 25.70
N GLN A 78 -4.06 -2.78 26.89
CA GLN A 78 -3.52 -4.07 27.32
C GLN A 78 -3.88 -5.20 26.35
N LEU A 79 -5.13 -5.23 25.90
CA LEU A 79 -5.59 -6.31 25.02
C LEU A 79 -5.02 -6.19 23.60
N LEU A 80 -4.79 -4.98 23.10
CA LEU A 80 -4.18 -4.73 21.79
C LEU A 80 -2.67 -4.96 21.77
N GLU A 81 -1.98 -4.73 22.89
CA GLU A 81 -0.58 -5.14 23.06
C GLU A 81 -0.43 -6.67 23.00
N TRP A 82 -1.45 -7.41 23.44
CA TRP A 82 -1.47 -8.88 23.36
C TRP A 82 -1.90 -9.39 21.99
N ASN A 83 -2.93 -8.78 21.39
CA ASN A 83 -3.52 -9.19 20.13
C ASN A 83 -4.01 -8.00 19.30
N PRO A 84 -3.14 -7.38 18.49
CA PRO A 84 -3.53 -6.27 17.64
C PRO A 84 -4.43 -6.69 16.46
N GLU A 85 -4.60 -7.99 16.18
CA GLU A 85 -5.53 -8.46 15.15
C GLU A 85 -7.00 -8.40 15.61
N TYR A 86 -7.25 -8.14 16.89
CA TYR A 86 -8.60 -8.12 17.42
C TYR A 86 -9.36 -6.82 17.11
N TYR A 87 -9.92 -6.76 15.89
CA TYR A 87 -10.61 -5.58 15.34
C TYR A 87 -11.69 -4.96 16.24
N THR A 88 -12.40 -5.77 17.02
CA THR A 88 -13.48 -5.26 17.90
C THR A 88 -12.91 -4.33 18.96
N ILE A 89 -11.70 -4.60 19.45
CA ILE A 89 -11.07 -3.81 20.51
C ILE A 89 -10.57 -2.47 19.97
N TRP A 90 -10.09 -2.44 18.72
CA TRP A 90 -9.84 -1.18 18.02
C TRP A 90 -11.09 -0.30 17.92
N ASN A 91 -12.28 -0.89 17.70
CA ASN A 91 -13.54 -0.15 17.69
C ASN A 91 -13.89 0.40 19.07
N VAL A 92 -13.69 -0.38 20.13
CA VAL A 92 -13.87 0.08 21.52
C VAL A 92 -12.94 1.24 21.82
N ARG A 93 -11.65 1.13 21.46
CA ARG A 93 -10.65 2.18 21.65
C ARG A 93 -11.03 3.48 20.95
N ARG A 94 -11.44 3.42 19.68
CA ARG A 94 -11.92 4.58 18.91
C ARG A 94 -13.11 5.27 19.58
N ARG A 95 -14.06 4.50 20.10
CA ARG A 95 -15.23 5.03 20.81
C ARG A 95 -14.83 5.74 22.09
N CYS A 96 -13.90 5.18 22.88
CA CYS A 96 -13.37 5.84 24.08
C CYS A 96 -12.77 7.21 23.76
N LEU A 97 -11.93 7.29 22.72
CA LEU A 97 -11.35 8.56 22.28
C LEU A 97 -12.42 9.56 21.86
N LYS A 98 -13.31 9.16 20.95
CA LYS A 98 -14.33 10.05 20.38
C LYS A 98 -15.35 10.56 21.41
N ILE A 99 -15.68 9.75 22.41
CA ILE A 99 -16.73 10.07 23.39
C ILE A 99 -16.15 10.89 24.55
N ASN A 100 -14.94 10.57 25.03
CA ASN A 100 -14.47 11.07 26.32
C ASN A 100 -13.11 11.78 26.30
N MET A 101 -12.36 11.75 25.19
CA MET A 101 -10.97 12.25 25.18
C MET A 101 -10.71 13.31 24.12
N LEU A 102 -11.36 13.22 22.95
CA LEU A 102 -11.30 14.24 21.92
C LEU A 102 -12.39 15.31 22.15
N PRO A 103 -12.17 16.55 21.66
CA PRO A 103 -13.17 17.60 21.77
C PRO A 103 -14.52 17.19 21.20
N SER A 104 -15.59 17.66 21.85
CA SER A 104 -16.94 17.57 21.32
C SER A 104 -17.37 18.98 20.90
N PRO A 105 -18.02 19.15 19.73
CA PRO A 105 -18.56 20.45 19.32
C PRO A 105 -19.74 20.91 20.21
N PHE A 106 -20.14 20.05 21.15
CA PHE A 106 -21.19 20.27 22.13
C PHE A 106 -20.66 20.01 23.53
N GLU A 107 -20.74 21.01 24.41
CA GLU A 107 -20.48 20.88 25.84
C GLU A 107 -21.76 20.53 26.58
N PHE A 108 -21.65 19.58 27.51
CA PHE A 108 -22.74 19.22 28.42
C PHE A 108 -22.55 19.93 29.76
N LYS A 109 -23.30 21.02 29.99
CA LYS A 109 -23.45 21.63 31.32
C LYS A 109 -24.79 21.20 31.90
N GLY A 110 -24.77 20.18 32.75
CA GLY A 110 -25.98 19.62 33.37
C GLY A 110 -26.94 19.04 32.32
N ASP A 111 -28.17 19.55 32.28
CA ASP A 111 -29.25 19.06 31.42
C ASP A 111 -29.33 19.72 30.03
N HIS A 112 -28.45 20.68 29.73
CA HIS A 112 -28.46 21.47 28.50
C HIS A 112 -27.25 21.15 27.61
N VAL A 113 -27.51 21.03 26.31
CA VAL A 113 -26.49 20.97 25.26
C VAL A 113 -26.21 22.39 24.83
N LEU A 114 -25.03 22.90 25.18
CA LEU A 114 -24.58 24.23 24.76
C LEU A 114 -23.51 24.06 23.69
N ARG A 115 -23.54 24.95 22.68
CA ARG A 115 -22.41 25.12 21.78
C ARG A 115 -21.27 25.70 22.62
N THR A 116 -20.12 25.06 22.58
CA THR A 116 -18.93 25.44 23.34
C THR A 116 -18.55 26.89 22.99
N THR A 117 -18.76 27.82 23.93
CA THR A 117 -18.30 29.22 23.84
C THR A 117 -17.08 29.35 24.74
N SER A 118 -15.92 29.00 24.22
CA SER A 118 -14.64 29.02 24.93
C SER A 118 -13.91 30.33 24.69
N SER A 119 -13.18 30.82 25.70
CA SER A 119 -12.26 31.96 25.52
C SER A 119 -11.09 31.56 24.60
N VAL A 120 -10.31 32.54 24.11
CA VAL A 120 -9.16 32.25 23.24
C VAL A 120 -8.14 31.35 23.94
N ASP A 121 -7.89 31.57 25.23
CA ASP A 121 -6.96 30.78 26.04
C ASP A 121 -7.48 29.35 26.27
N ASP A 122 -8.79 29.19 26.49
CA ASP A 122 -9.41 27.86 26.62
C ASP A 122 -9.33 27.04 25.31
N VAL A 123 -9.44 27.71 24.16
CA VAL A 123 -9.32 27.07 22.85
C VAL A 123 -7.89 26.61 22.60
N ALA A 124 -6.89 27.45 22.90
CA ALA A 124 -5.48 27.09 22.75
C ALA A 124 -5.10 25.90 23.65
N TYR A 125 -5.49 25.94 24.93
CA TYR A 125 -5.24 24.86 25.87
C TYR A 125 -5.92 23.53 25.46
N SER A 126 -7.15 23.61 24.94
CA SER A 126 -7.88 22.45 24.41
C SER A 126 -7.21 21.86 23.16
N GLN A 127 -6.64 22.70 22.30
CA GLN A 127 -5.88 22.26 21.13
C GLN A 127 -4.59 21.54 21.52
N GLU A 128 -3.83 22.06 22.49
CA GLU A 128 -2.61 21.41 22.99
C GLU A 128 -2.90 20.02 23.57
N ILE A 129 -3.95 19.89 24.39
CA ILE A 129 -4.39 18.60 24.93
C ILE A 129 -4.77 17.65 23.79
N THR A 130 -5.50 18.14 22.81
CA THR A 130 -5.95 17.33 21.67
C THR A 130 -4.77 16.84 20.85
N GLU A 131 -3.81 17.71 20.56
CA GLU A 131 -2.58 17.35 19.86
C GLU A 131 -1.80 16.29 20.64
N HIS A 132 -1.64 16.47 21.96
CA HIS A 132 -0.97 15.50 22.81
C HIS A 132 -1.66 14.12 22.79
N ILE A 133 -3.00 14.08 22.87
CA ILE A 133 -3.76 12.83 22.79
C ILE A 133 -3.55 12.15 21.43
N LEU A 134 -3.69 12.88 20.34
CA LEU A 134 -3.52 12.33 18.99
C LEU A 134 -2.09 11.83 18.75
N GLN A 135 -1.09 12.60 19.18
CA GLN A 135 0.32 12.19 19.10
C GLN A 135 0.57 10.92 19.93
N SER A 136 0.01 10.82 21.14
CA SER A 136 0.16 9.61 21.97
C SER A 136 -0.41 8.35 21.30
N GLU A 137 -1.49 8.48 20.52
CA GLU A 137 -2.08 7.37 19.77
C GLU A 137 -1.30 7.01 18.50
N LEU A 138 -0.68 8.00 17.86
CA LEU A 138 0.30 7.75 16.80
C LEU A 138 1.51 7.01 17.38
N ASP A 139 2.00 7.39 18.56
CA ASP A 139 3.13 6.70 19.20
C ASP A 139 2.77 5.27 19.61
N PHE A 140 1.57 5.07 20.19
CA PHE A 140 1.04 3.75 20.53
C PHE A 140 0.98 2.82 19.31
N SER A 141 0.37 3.27 18.21
CA SER A 141 0.29 2.47 16.98
C SER A 141 1.67 2.21 16.36
N GLN A 142 2.62 3.14 16.50
CA GLN A 142 3.99 2.97 16.04
C GLN A 142 4.74 1.88 16.82
N VAL A 143 4.52 1.77 18.14
CA VAL A 143 5.08 0.67 18.94
C VAL A 143 4.59 -0.68 18.41
N LEU A 144 3.28 -0.81 18.17
CA LEU A 144 2.71 -2.06 17.65
C LEU A 144 3.20 -2.41 16.25
N PHE A 145 3.43 -1.41 15.37
CA PHE A 145 3.99 -1.66 14.03
C PHE A 145 5.34 -2.36 14.06
N LYS A 146 6.18 -2.11 15.07
CA LYS A 146 7.51 -2.74 15.15
C LYS A 146 7.41 -4.26 15.24
N ALA A 147 6.39 -4.75 15.96
CA ALA A 147 6.13 -6.18 16.18
C ALA A 147 5.14 -6.77 15.14
N HIS A 148 4.17 -5.98 14.67
CA HIS A 148 3.08 -6.44 13.81
C HIS A 148 2.91 -5.56 12.55
N PRO A 149 3.95 -5.41 11.70
CA PRO A 149 3.94 -4.49 10.57
C PRO A 149 2.93 -4.82 9.46
N LYS A 150 2.32 -6.02 9.51
CA LYS A 150 1.34 -6.53 8.56
C LYS A 150 -0.08 -6.63 9.14
N CYS A 151 -0.29 -6.18 10.38
CA CYS A 151 -1.63 -6.17 10.97
C CYS A 151 -2.45 -5.03 10.35
N TYR A 152 -3.50 -5.40 9.61
CA TYR A 152 -4.38 -4.45 8.92
C TYR A 152 -5.00 -3.42 9.86
N TRP A 153 -5.37 -3.83 11.07
CA TRP A 153 -6.11 -2.98 12.01
C TRP A 153 -5.26 -1.85 12.60
N ILE A 154 -3.95 -2.04 12.76
CA ILE A 154 -3.03 -0.97 13.16
C ILE A 154 -2.99 0.12 12.09
N TRP A 155 -2.82 -0.26 10.81
CA TRP A 155 -2.84 0.68 9.68
C TRP A 155 -4.17 1.42 9.59
N LYS A 156 -5.29 0.69 9.73
CA LYS A 156 -6.62 1.30 9.64
C LYS A 156 -6.90 2.25 10.81
N TYR A 157 -6.45 1.89 12.02
CA TYR A 157 -6.56 2.74 13.19
C TYR A 157 -5.72 4.01 13.06
N ARG A 158 -4.47 3.89 12.59
CA ARG A 158 -3.59 5.03 12.39
C ARG A 158 -4.16 6.03 11.37
N LEU A 159 -4.69 5.53 10.24
CA LEU A 159 -5.40 6.38 9.27
C LEU A 159 -6.58 7.12 9.92
N TRP A 160 -7.34 6.45 10.78
CA TRP A 160 -8.43 7.10 11.52
C TRP A 160 -7.92 8.18 12.47
N ILE A 161 -6.81 7.97 13.19
CA ILE A 161 -6.19 9.02 14.03
C ILE A 161 -5.78 10.22 13.17
N LEU A 162 -5.22 9.99 11.99
CA LEU A 162 -4.84 11.06 11.06
C LEU A 162 -6.06 11.83 10.51
N ASP A 163 -7.21 11.16 10.34
CA ASP A 163 -8.47 11.87 10.06
C ASP A 163 -8.87 12.79 11.24
N GLN A 164 -8.64 12.36 12.49
CA GLN A 164 -8.89 13.21 13.66
C GLN A 164 -7.89 14.37 13.78
N VAL A 165 -6.63 14.19 13.38
CA VAL A 165 -5.64 15.28 13.24
C VAL A 165 -6.15 16.35 12.28
N MET A 166 -6.72 15.95 11.14
CA MET A 166 -7.30 16.89 10.18
C MET A 166 -8.57 17.58 10.69
N GLU A 167 -9.36 16.89 11.52
CA GLU A 167 -10.63 17.40 12.04
C GLU A 167 -10.42 18.42 13.17
N TRP A 168 -9.43 18.19 14.05
CA TRP A 168 -9.32 18.91 15.32
C TRP A 168 -8.13 19.86 15.43
N LEU A 169 -7.08 19.68 14.62
CA LEU A 169 -5.88 20.53 14.71
C LEU A 169 -5.87 21.61 13.63
N PRO A 170 -5.28 22.79 13.91
CA PRO A 170 -5.02 23.79 12.88
C PRO A 170 -4.20 23.19 11.73
N THR A 171 -4.44 23.67 10.50
CA THR A 171 -3.79 23.16 9.28
C THR A 171 -2.26 23.07 9.40
N ALA A 172 -1.62 24.07 10.02
CA ALA A 172 -0.16 24.08 10.20
C ALA A 172 0.33 22.93 11.11
N ALA A 173 -0.35 22.69 12.24
CA ALA A 173 0.00 21.60 13.15
C ALA A 173 -0.30 20.23 12.51
N ALA A 174 -1.44 20.09 11.84
CA ALA A 174 -1.79 18.89 11.09
C ALA A 174 -0.73 18.56 10.04
N ARG A 175 -0.29 19.55 9.24
CA ARG A 175 0.76 19.40 8.22
C ARG A 175 2.04 18.79 8.80
N VAL A 176 2.52 19.32 9.93
CA VAL A 176 3.73 18.80 10.62
C VAL A 176 3.60 17.32 10.97
N ILE A 177 2.42 16.89 11.43
CA ILE A 177 2.16 15.47 11.72
C ILE A 177 2.19 14.64 10.44
N TRP A 178 1.52 15.06 9.37
CA TRP A 178 1.53 14.33 8.10
C TRP A 178 2.93 14.23 7.46
N ASP A 179 3.77 15.27 7.60
CA ASP A 179 5.16 15.22 7.15
C ASP A 179 5.98 14.19 7.96
N LYS A 180 5.76 14.10 9.28
CA LYS A 180 6.34 13.04 10.13
C LYS A 180 5.87 11.65 9.70
N GLU A 181 4.61 11.50 9.27
CA GLU A 181 4.08 10.23 8.75
C GLU A 181 4.78 9.79 7.47
N LEU A 182 5.08 10.71 6.56
CA LEU A 182 5.84 10.40 5.35
C LEU A 182 7.27 9.95 5.68
N ALA A 183 7.91 10.61 6.66
CA ALA A 183 9.23 10.23 7.15
C ALA A 183 9.22 8.85 7.85
N LEU A 184 8.23 8.57 8.69
CA LEU A 184 8.04 7.26 9.31
C LEU A 184 7.82 6.18 8.26
N ASN A 185 6.95 6.44 7.29
CA ASN A 185 6.67 5.51 6.20
C ASN A 185 7.93 5.15 5.42
N SER A 186 8.79 6.13 5.13
CA SER A 186 10.08 5.90 4.48
C SER A 186 10.95 4.94 5.28
N LYS A 187 11.01 5.09 6.62
CA LYS A 187 11.72 4.15 7.51
C LYS A 187 11.11 2.74 7.51
N LEU A 188 9.78 2.63 7.46
CA LEU A 188 9.09 1.34 7.39
C LEU A 188 9.39 0.61 6.09
N LEU A 189 9.43 1.32 4.96
CA LEU A 189 9.80 0.77 3.66
C LEU A 189 11.28 0.41 3.56
N LEU A 190 12.19 1.12 4.24
CA LEU A 190 13.58 0.69 4.36
C LEU A 190 13.70 -0.64 5.13
N LYS A 191 12.85 -0.87 6.14
CA LYS A 191 12.85 -2.10 6.94
C LYS A 191 12.20 -3.29 6.20
N ASP A 192 11.06 -3.06 5.55
CA ASP A 192 10.38 -4.06 4.72
C ASP A 192 9.90 -3.40 3.43
N ARG A 193 10.79 -3.42 2.44
CA ARG A 193 10.62 -2.79 1.12
C ARG A 193 9.45 -3.34 0.31
N ARG A 194 8.95 -4.54 0.64
CA ARG A 194 7.82 -5.20 -0.03
C ARG A 194 6.54 -5.14 0.80
N ASN A 195 6.50 -4.36 1.88
CA ASN A 195 5.30 -4.21 2.69
C ASN A 195 4.23 -3.41 1.92
N PHE A 196 3.23 -4.13 1.40
CA PHE A 196 2.17 -3.53 0.61
C PHE A 196 1.30 -2.54 1.41
N HIS A 197 1.14 -2.73 2.72
CA HIS A 197 0.42 -1.78 3.57
C HIS A 197 1.19 -0.47 3.68
N ALA A 198 2.51 -0.54 3.82
CA ALA A 198 3.36 0.66 3.86
C ALA A 198 3.31 1.42 2.52
N TRP A 199 3.38 0.74 1.38
CA TRP A 199 3.22 1.39 0.07
C TRP A 199 1.83 2.02 -0.11
N ALA A 200 0.77 1.33 0.29
CA ALA A 200 -0.59 1.88 0.25
C ALA A 200 -0.76 3.09 1.18
N PHE A 201 -0.20 3.02 2.39
CA PHE A 201 -0.19 4.12 3.34
C PHE A 201 0.59 5.32 2.81
N ARG A 202 1.75 5.10 2.17
CA ARG A 202 2.53 6.16 1.54
C ARG A 202 1.70 6.95 0.52
N ARG A 203 1.05 6.26 -0.41
CA ARG A 203 0.17 6.89 -1.41
C ARG A 203 -0.94 7.70 -0.77
N HIS A 204 -1.52 7.22 0.33
CA HIS A 204 -2.54 7.95 1.07
C HIS A 204 -1.97 9.23 1.74
N VAL A 205 -0.81 9.12 2.40
CA VAL A 205 -0.12 10.25 3.04
C VAL A 205 0.23 11.32 2.02
N VAL A 206 0.82 10.93 0.88
CA VAL A 206 1.15 11.85 -0.22
C VAL A 206 -0.10 12.54 -0.73
N ALA A 207 -1.16 11.79 -1.06
CA ALA A 207 -2.42 12.39 -1.55
C ALA A 207 -3.03 13.39 -0.55
N LYS A 208 -2.86 13.16 0.76
CA LYS A 208 -3.31 14.10 1.80
C LYS A 208 -2.41 15.33 1.89
N LEU A 209 -1.08 15.15 1.87
CA LEU A 209 -0.10 16.23 1.86
C LEU A 209 -0.23 17.14 0.63
N GLU A 210 -0.62 16.60 -0.52
CA GLU A 210 -0.90 17.35 -1.75
C GLU A 210 -2.25 18.08 -1.74
N SER A 211 -3.14 17.75 -0.80
CA SER A 211 -4.50 18.29 -0.79
C SER A 211 -4.53 19.79 -0.46
N THR A 212 -5.54 20.48 -0.98
CA THR A 212 -5.79 21.89 -0.69
C THR A 212 -6.05 22.15 0.81
N VAL A 213 -6.60 21.15 1.51
CA VAL A 213 -6.85 21.24 2.96
C VAL A 213 -5.56 21.40 3.76
N LEU A 214 -4.48 20.72 3.33
CA LEU A 214 -3.14 20.87 3.90
C LEU A 214 -2.30 21.93 3.19
N GLN A 215 -2.88 22.71 2.28
CA GLN A 215 -2.18 23.71 1.46
C GLN A 215 -0.97 23.08 0.76
N GLY A 216 -1.20 21.87 0.23
CA GLY A 216 -0.22 21.05 -0.45
C GLY A 216 0.12 21.53 -1.85
N ASN A 217 1.31 21.16 -2.30
CA ASN A 217 1.70 21.18 -3.70
C ASN A 217 1.99 19.75 -4.15
N SER A 218 2.01 19.53 -5.46
CA SER A 218 2.37 18.23 -6.02
C SER A 218 3.73 17.75 -5.51
N MET A 219 3.79 16.48 -5.13
CA MET A 219 4.98 15.76 -4.68
C MET A 219 5.42 14.74 -5.73
N ILE A 220 4.88 14.80 -6.96
CA ILE A 220 5.08 13.77 -7.99
C ILE A 220 6.57 13.52 -8.30
N GLU A 221 7.38 14.57 -8.35
CA GLU A 221 8.84 14.50 -8.57
C GLU A 221 9.53 13.77 -7.40
N LEU A 222 9.23 14.17 -6.16
CA LEU A 222 9.80 13.57 -4.96
C LEU A 222 9.43 12.08 -4.83
N GLU A 223 8.21 11.72 -5.21
CA GLU A 223 7.75 10.33 -5.19
C GLU A 223 8.38 9.50 -6.32
N PHE A 224 8.58 10.10 -7.50
CA PHE A 224 9.29 9.45 -8.59
C PHE A 224 10.76 9.18 -8.20
N ASP A 225 11.46 10.18 -7.65
CA ASP A 225 12.81 10.06 -7.12
C ASP A 225 12.90 9.03 -5.97
N PHE A 226 11.88 8.96 -5.13
CA PHE A 226 11.78 7.94 -4.10
C PHE A 226 11.75 6.54 -4.71
N THR A 227 11.00 6.30 -5.80
CA THR A 227 11.03 5.00 -6.49
C THR A 227 12.41 4.68 -7.04
N THR A 228 13.10 5.65 -7.66
CA THR A 228 14.48 5.48 -8.16
C THR A 228 15.43 5.05 -7.05
N ARG A 229 15.36 5.70 -5.88
CA ARG A 229 16.19 5.32 -4.72
C ARG A 229 15.88 3.92 -4.20
N MET A 230 14.60 3.57 -4.09
CA MET A 230 14.16 2.26 -3.60
C MET A 230 14.53 1.12 -4.57
N ILE A 231 14.54 1.39 -5.87
CA ILE A 231 14.99 0.46 -6.92
C ILE A 231 16.50 0.27 -6.87
N ARG A 232 17.28 1.36 -6.82
CA ARG A 232 18.75 1.29 -6.75
C ARG A 232 19.25 0.55 -5.50
N GLN A 233 18.49 0.59 -4.41
CA GLN A 233 18.82 -0.15 -3.20
C GLN A 233 18.51 -1.66 -3.32
N ASP A 234 17.53 -2.04 -4.14
CA ASP A 234 17.12 -3.42 -4.38
C ASP A 234 16.41 -3.56 -5.73
N LEU A 235 17.12 -4.08 -6.73
CA LEU A 235 16.58 -4.29 -8.07
C LEU A 235 15.36 -5.23 -8.05
N SER A 236 15.31 -6.17 -7.10
CA SER A 236 14.19 -7.07 -6.87
C SER A 236 12.95 -6.45 -6.21
N ASN A 237 12.92 -5.12 -6.01
CA ASN A 237 11.84 -4.44 -5.33
C ASN A 237 10.64 -4.19 -6.27
N PHE A 238 9.87 -5.24 -6.54
CA PHE A 238 8.66 -5.15 -7.37
C PHE A 238 7.72 -4.02 -6.94
N SER A 239 7.58 -3.74 -5.64
CA SER A 239 6.70 -2.68 -5.18
C SER A 239 7.16 -1.29 -5.60
N ALA A 240 8.47 -1.04 -5.66
CA ALA A 240 9.01 0.22 -6.15
C ALA A 240 8.85 0.37 -7.67
N TRP A 241 9.15 -0.70 -8.43
CA TRP A 241 8.91 -0.75 -9.88
C TRP A 241 7.44 -0.51 -10.22
N HIS A 242 6.53 -1.23 -9.57
CA HIS A 242 5.10 -1.04 -9.76
C HIS A 242 4.66 0.38 -9.39
N ASN A 243 5.12 0.92 -8.25
CA ASN A 243 4.77 2.29 -7.87
C ASN A 243 5.28 3.30 -8.89
N ARG A 244 6.46 3.07 -9.50
CA ARG A 244 7.01 3.90 -10.59
C ARG A 244 6.06 3.92 -11.79
N THR A 245 5.56 2.76 -12.25
CA THR A 245 4.62 2.72 -13.39
C THR A 245 3.33 3.50 -13.12
N GLN A 246 2.88 3.57 -11.86
CA GLN A 246 1.67 4.32 -11.49
C GLN A 246 1.91 5.84 -11.47
N LEU A 247 3.14 6.30 -11.22
CA LEU A 247 3.49 7.72 -11.14
C LEU A 247 3.74 8.34 -12.52
N ILE A 248 4.32 7.57 -13.45
CA ILE A 248 4.74 8.07 -14.78
C ILE A 248 3.64 8.86 -15.51
N PRO A 249 2.39 8.38 -15.64
CA PRO A 249 1.37 9.13 -16.39
C PRO A 249 1.11 10.53 -15.82
N ARG A 250 1.02 10.63 -14.49
CA ARG A 250 0.81 11.90 -13.79
C ARG A 250 2.06 12.80 -13.88
N LEU A 251 3.25 12.24 -13.74
CA LEU A 251 4.52 12.96 -13.87
C LEU A 251 4.62 13.65 -15.24
N LEU A 252 4.39 12.90 -16.32
CA LEU A 252 4.46 13.42 -17.70
C LEU A 252 3.36 14.44 -18.01
N GLN A 253 2.20 14.33 -17.35
CA GLN A 253 1.12 15.30 -17.46
C GLN A 253 1.49 16.62 -16.76
N GLU A 254 2.00 16.56 -15.52
CA GLU A 254 2.35 17.74 -14.74
C GLU A 254 3.57 18.50 -15.28
N ARG A 255 4.58 17.77 -15.77
CA ARG A 255 5.72 18.36 -16.48
C ARG A 255 5.35 19.04 -17.80
N LYS A 256 4.14 18.77 -18.33
CA LYS A 256 3.66 19.26 -19.64
C LYS A 256 4.67 19.00 -20.77
N LEU A 257 5.32 17.84 -20.74
CA LEU A 257 6.36 17.50 -21.71
C LEU A 257 5.78 17.42 -23.13
N GLY A 258 6.50 18.00 -24.08
CA GLY A 258 6.28 17.80 -25.51
C GLY A 258 6.65 16.38 -25.94
N ASP A 259 6.36 16.04 -27.19
CA ASP A 259 6.55 14.68 -27.69
C ASP A 259 8.02 14.25 -27.68
N GLU A 260 8.94 15.17 -27.98
CA GLU A 260 10.38 14.92 -27.95
C GLU A 260 10.86 14.56 -26.54
N ALA A 261 10.53 15.37 -25.54
CA ALA A 261 10.91 15.09 -24.16
C ALA A 261 10.23 13.82 -23.59
N ARG A 262 9.06 13.43 -24.11
CA ARG A 262 8.43 12.15 -23.77
C ARG A 262 9.13 10.96 -24.42
N ARG A 263 9.69 11.14 -25.62
CA ARG A 263 10.53 10.15 -26.29
C ARG A 263 11.83 9.94 -25.50
N GLU A 264 12.53 11.03 -25.17
CA GLU A 264 13.75 10.99 -24.34
C GLU A 264 13.47 10.31 -22.98
N PHE A 265 12.35 10.64 -22.32
CA PHE A 265 11.96 9.97 -21.08
C PHE A 265 11.75 8.45 -21.27
N LEU A 266 11.15 8.01 -22.37
CA LEU A 266 10.97 6.58 -22.66
C LEU A 266 12.32 5.89 -22.88
N GLU A 267 13.23 6.52 -23.63
CA GLU A 267 14.59 6.04 -23.84
C GLU A 267 15.34 5.87 -22.52
N ASP A 268 15.28 6.88 -21.64
CA ASP A 268 15.89 6.81 -20.31
C ASP A 268 15.36 5.65 -19.47
N GLU A 269 14.04 5.40 -19.50
CA GLU A 269 13.44 4.29 -18.76
C GLU A 269 13.81 2.91 -19.36
N LEU A 270 13.92 2.80 -20.68
CA LEU A 270 14.41 1.58 -21.37
C LEU A 270 15.88 1.30 -21.00
N HIS A 271 16.75 2.31 -21.08
CA HIS A 271 18.14 2.19 -20.65
C HIS A 271 18.25 1.84 -19.16
N PHE A 272 17.39 2.42 -18.32
CA PHE A 272 17.41 2.16 -16.88
C PHE A 272 17.06 0.70 -16.56
N VAL A 273 16.03 0.13 -17.21
CA VAL A 273 15.69 -1.29 -16.99
C VAL A 273 16.69 -2.24 -17.64
N LEU A 274 17.23 -1.91 -18.81
CA LEU A 274 18.29 -2.70 -19.45
C LEU A 274 19.53 -2.80 -18.55
N GLY A 275 19.97 -1.66 -17.99
CA GLY A 275 21.08 -1.65 -17.04
C GLY A 275 20.84 -2.53 -15.81
N ALA A 276 19.59 -2.65 -15.35
CA ALA A 276 19.23 -3.56 -14.27
C ALA A 276 19.21 -5.04 -14.72
N LEU A 277 18.70 -5.33 -15.93
CA LEU A 277 18.66 -6.68 -16.51
C LEU A 277 20.07 -7.24 -16.76
N ASN A 278 21.02 -6.40 -17.16
CA ASN A 278 22.43 -6.79 -17.30
C ASN A 278 23.08 -7.22 -15.97
N VAL A 279 22.49 -6.83 -14.83
CA VAL A 279 22.97 -7.20 -13.48
C VAL A 279 22.25 -8.43 -12.94
N ASP A 280 20.93 -8.53 -13.13
CA ASP A 280 20.11 -9.62 -12.59
C ASP A 280 18.98 -10.02 -13.56
N ALA A 281 19.35 -10.68 -14.66
CA ALA A 281 18.40 -11.13 -15.66
C ALA A 281 17.37 -12.14 -15.13
N ASP A 282 17.59 -12.83 -13.99
CA ASP A 282 16.60 -13.79 -13.46
C ASP A 282 15.49 -13.09 -12.64
N ASP A 283 15.66 -11.81 -12.28
CA ASP A 283 14.67 -11.10 -11.49
C ASP A 283 13.41 -10.74 -12.28
N GLN A 284 12.32 -11.42 -11.94
CA GLN A 284 11.01 -11.23 -12.54
C GLN A 284 10.48 -9.77 -12.50
N SER A 285 10.86 -8.98 -11.49
CA SER A 285 10.38 -7.61 -11.33
C SER A 285 10.85 -6.71 -12.47
N LEU A 286 12.08 -6.91 -12.93
CA LEU A 286 12.68 -6.16 -14.02
C LEU A 286 11.94 -6.42 -15.32
N TRP A 287 11.67 -7.69 -15.62
CA TRP A 287 10.90 -8.08 -16.80
C TRP A 287 9.47 -7.56 -16.77
N TYR A 288 8.81 -7.48 -15.62
CA TYR A 288 7.48 -6.86 -15.56
C TYR A 288 7.52 -5.36 -15.83
N TYR A 289 8.56 -4.66 -15.39
CA TYR A 289 8.73 -3.25 -15.72
C TYR A 289 9.06 -3.04 -17.19
N HIS A 290 9.97 -3.87 -17.74
CA HIS A 290 10.29 -3.91 -19.17
C HIS A 290 9.03 -4.15 -20.02
N LYS A 291 8.22 -5.16 -19.69
CA LYS A 291 6.93 -5.43 -20.36
C LYS A 291 6.00 -4.23 -20.31
N TYR A 292 5.93 -3.50 -19.19
CA TYR A 292 5.16 -2.27 -19.11
C TYR A 292 5.64 -1.23 -20.14
N LEU A 293 6.95 -1.04 -20.31
CA LEU A 293 7.50 -0.16 -21.33
C LEU A 293 7.21 -0.67 -22.75
N MET A 294 7.34 -1.98 -22.99
CA MET A 294 6.98 -2.59 -24.29
C MET A 294 5.51 -2.36 -24.64
N TYR A 295 4.59 -2.49 -23.68
CA TYR A 295 3.17 -2.19 -23.92
C TYR A 295 2.92 -0.73 -24.31
N ASN A 296 3.77 0.21 -23.87
CA ASN A 296 3.67 1.61 -24.29
C ASN A 296 4.07 1.82 -25.76
N LEU A 297 4.93 0.96 -26.32
CA LEU A 297 5.33 1.00 -27.73
C LEU A 297 4.25 0.41 -28.65
N ILE A 298 3.54 -0.61 -28.18
CA ILE A 298 2.61 -1.42 -28.99
C ILE A 298 1.16 -0.89 -28.89
N GLY A 299 0.76 -0.41 -27.71
CA GLY A 299 -0.62 -0.07 -27.40
C GLY A 299 -1.22 1.03 -28.29
N SER A 300 -2.53 0.94 -28.51
CA SER A 300 -3.33 2.03 -29.07
C SER A 300 -3.12 3.27 -28.22
N SER A 301 -2.68 4.38 -28.84
CA SER A 301 -2.41 5.68 -28.21
C SER A 301 -3.50 6.05 -27.19
N THR A 302 -3.24 5.76 -25.92
CA THR A 302 -3.99 6.34 -24.81
C THR A 302 -3.20 7.54 -24.31
N TYR A 303 -3.91 8.54 -23.80
CA TYR A 303 -3.30 9.69 -23.11
C TYR A 303 -2.47 9.27 -21.87
N GLN A 304 -2.54 8.00 -21.46
CA GLN A 304 -1.77 7.42 -20.35
C GLN A 304 -0.46 6.76 -20.80
N SER A 305 -0.25 6.59 -22.11
CA SER A 305 1.03 6.06 -22.62
C SER A 305 2.17 7.07 -22.42
N VAL A 306 3.38 6.56 -22.27
CA VAL A 306 4.59 7.39 -22.08
C VAL A 306 4.80 8.35 -23.26
N ALA A 307 4.76 7.82 -24.48
CA ALA A 307 4.96 8.57 -25.72
C ALA A 307 3.83 8.29 -26.75
N PRO A 308 2.61 8.85 -26.55
CA PRO A 308 1.43 8.49 -27.36
C PRO A 308 1.59 8.80 -28.85
N ARG A 309 2.27 9.91 -29.17
CA ARG A 309 2.49 10.39 -30.54
C ARG A 309 3.81 9.91 -31.15
N LEU A 310 4.45 8.91 -30.55
CA LEU A 310 5.67 8.32 -31.09
C LEU A 310 5.39 7.71 -32.48
N PRO A 311 6.13 8.12 -33.54
CA PRO A 311 5.96 7.60 -34.90
C PRO A 311 6.08 6.08 -34.96
N LEU A 312 5.35 5.45 -35.87
CA LEU A 312 5.41 4.00 -36.08
C LEU A 312 6.83 3.52 -36.39
N LYS A 313 7.58 4.30 -37.17
CA LYS A 313 9.00 4.01 -37.49
C LYS A 313 9.82 3.92 -36.21
N ASP A 314 9.70 4.90 -35.31
CA ASP A 314 10.48 4.95 -34.07
C ASP A 314 10.06 3.83 -33.12
N ARG A 315 8.76 3.52 -33.02
CA ARG A 315 8.26 2.36 -32.26
C ARG A 315 8.92 1.06 -32.72
N LYS A 316 9.01 0.84 -34.04
CA LYS A 316 9.70 -0.32 -34.62
C LYS A 316 11.18 -0.30 -34.28
N THR A 317 11.86 0.83 -34.44
CA THR A 317 13.28 0.98 -34.07
C THR A 317 13.54 0.56 -32.62
N TYR A 318 12.73 1.02 -31.66
CA TYR A 318 12.88 0.59 -30.26
C TYR A 318 12.65 -0.90 -30.07
N ILE A 319 11.60 -1.47 -30.67
CA ILE A 319 11.35 -2.92 -30.55
C ILE A 319 12.50 -3.73 -31.16
N SER A 320 13.03 -3.34 -32.32
CA SER A 320 14.21 -3.96 -32.91
C SER A 320 15.42 -3.90 -31.99
N GLN A 321 15.67 -2.74 -31.37
CA GLN A 321 16.77 -2.58 -30.42
C GLN A 321 16.57 -3.47 -29.19
N GLU A 322 15.36 -3.54 -28.66
CA GLU A 322 15.04 -4.36 -27.50
C GLU A 322 15.14 -5.86 -27.78
N ILE A 323 14.81 -6.31 -29.00
CA ILE A 323 15.08 -7.69 -29.46
C ILE A 323 16.59 -7.94 -29.42
N ALA A 324 17.39 -7.08 -30.05
CA ALA A 324 18.84 -7.23 -30.08
C ALA A 324 19.47 -7.25 -28.68
N ASN A 325 19.05 -6.35 -27.79
CA ASN A 325 19.48 -6.32 -26.39
C ASN A 325 19.12 -7.63 -25.65
N THR A 326 17.95 -8.20 -25.95
CA THR A 326 17.48 -9.44 -25.31
C THR A 326 18.18 -10.67 -25.89
N GLU A 327 18.53 -10.66 -27.18
CA GLU A 327 19.38 -11.69 -27.81
C GLU A 327 20.79 -11.70 -27.20
N GLU A 328 21.39 -10.52 -26.98
CA GLU A 328 22.68 -10.40 -26.28
C GLU A 328 22.61 -10.98 -24.87
N LEU A 329 21.56 -10.64 -24.09
CA LEU A 329 21.33 -11.26 -22.78
C LEU A 329 21.20 -12.79 -22.86
N ALA A 330 20.64 -13.33 -23.95
CA ALA A 330 20.48 -14.78 -24.11
C ALA A 330 21.82 -15.53 -24.25
N GLU A 331 22.87 -14.85 -24.71
CA GLU A 331 24.22 -15.44 -24.82
C GLU A 331 24.78 -15.80 -23.44
N ASP A 332 24.61 -14.91 -22.47
CA ASP A 332 25.12 -15.10 -21.10
C ASP A 332 24.13 -15.82 -20.18
N TYR A 333 22.82 -15.69 -20.44
CA TYR A 333 21.76 -16.11 -19.52
C TYR A 333 20.76 -17.09 -20.15
N ALA A 334 21.21 -18.02 -20.99
CA ALA A 334 20.35 -18.98 -21.69
C ALA A 334 19.40 -19.80 -20.78
N GLY A 335 19.73 -19.97 -19.49
CA GLY A 335 18.89 -20.66 -18.51
C GLY A 335 17.73 -19.82 -17.94
N VAL A 336 17.65 -18.53 -18.27
CA VAL A 336 16.65 -17.61 -17.76
C VAL A 336 15.44 -17.58 -18.69
N LYS A 337 14.31 -18.12 -18.22
CA LYS A 337 13.08 -18.20 -19.03
C LYS A 337 12.55 -16.85 -19.50
N TRP A 338 12.76 -15.80 -18.73
CA TRP A 338 12.18 -14.48 -18.99
C TRP A 338 12.70 -13.85 -20.28
N ILE A 339 13.95 -14.14 -20.64
CA ILE A 339 14.60 -13.70 -21.88
C ILE A 339 13.85 -14.29 -23.08
N TRP A 340 13.62 -15.60 -23.07
CA TRP A 340 12.88 -16.27 -24.14
C TRP A 340 11.41 -15.81 -24.22
N GLU A 341 10.78 -15.55 -23.07
CA GLU A 341 9.42 -14.97 -23.03
C GLU A 341 9.40 -13.56 -23.64
N ALA A 342 10.40 -12.73 -23.34
CA ALA A 342 10.55 -11.39 -23.89
C ALA A 342 10.79 -11.41 -25.40
N LEU A 343 11.69 -12.26 -25.91
CA LEU A 343 11.94 -12.41 -27.36
C LEU A 343 10.67 -12.78 -28.12
N VAL A 344 9.90 -13.75 -27.61
CA VAL A 344 8.61 -14.12 -28.20
C VAL A 344 7.65 -12.92 -28.21
N GLU A 345 7.48 -12.23 -27.07
CA GLU A 345 6.56 -11.09 -26.97
C GLU A 345 6.98 -9.91 -27.87
N GLN A 346 8.27 -9.59 -27.92
CA GLN A 346 8.83 -8.51 -28.74
C GLN A 346 8.75 -8.80 -30.24
N THR A 347 9.03 -10.02 -30.68
CA THR A 347 8.89 -10.40 -32.09
C THR A 347 7.43 -10.38 -32.52
N LEU A 348 6.51 -10.88 -31.71
CA LEU A 348 5.08 -10.79 -32.00
C LEU A 348 4.59 -9.33 -32.02
N ALA A 349 5.13 -8.49 -31.16
CA ALA A 349 4.88 -7.06 -31.16
C ALA A 349 5.35 -6.38 -32.46
N MET A 350 6.55 -6.71 -32.95
CA MET A 350 7.05 -6.21 -34.23
C MET A 350 6.14 -6.60 -35.38
N LEU A 351 5.78 -7.89 -35.47
CA LEU A 351 4.89 -8.42 -36.51
C LEU A 351 3.52 -7.74 -36.50
N LEU A 352 2.97 -7.47 -35.31
CA LEU A 352 1.72 -6.72 -35.15
C LEU A 352 1.83 -5.30 -35.73
N LEU A 353 2.95 -4.61 -35.51
CA LEU A 353 3.19 -3.27 -36.05
C LEU A 353 3.50 -3.25 -37.55
N ASP A 354 4.05 -4.34 -38.08
CA ASP A 354 4.27 -4.52 -39.53
C ASP A 354 2.97 -4.84 -40.27
N GLY A 355 2.00 -5.47 -39.60
CA GLY A 355 0.78 -5.97 -40.24
C GLY A 355 1.07 -7.07 -41.26
N LEU A 356 2.26 -7.67 -41.21
CA LEU A 356 2.74 -8.70 -42.11
C LEU A 356 2.51 -10.10 -41.53
N PRO A 357 2.30 -11.12 -42.38
CA PRO A 357 2.28 -12.50 -41.91
C PRO A 357 3.66 -12.89 -41.36
N VAL A 358 3.67 -13.81 -40.38
CA VAL A 358 4.90 -14.32 -39.76
C VAL A 358 5.81 -14.94 -40.83
N GLY A 359 7.00 -14.35 -41.01
CA GLY A 359 8.00 -14.80 -41.98
C GLY A 359 8.58 -16.17 -41.61
N ILE A 360 9.27 -16.82 -42.55
CA ILE A 360 9.88 -18.15 -42.33
C ILE A 360 10.91 -18.10 -41.20
N GLN A 361 11.76 -17.06 -41.17
CA GLN A 361 12.77 -16.89 -40.13
C GLN A 361 12.13 -16.62 -38.76
N ASP A 362 11.12 -15.75 -38.70
CA ASP A 362 10.41 -15.46 -37.46
C ASP A 362 9.72 -16.73 -36.91
N ARG A 363 9.13 -17.56 -37.78
CA ARG A 363 8.57 -18.85 -37.37
C ARG A 363 9.62 -19.78 -36.79
N ALA A 364 10.81 -19.86 -37.41
CA ALA A 364 11.90 -20.68 -36.90
C ALA A 364 12.37 -20.20 -35.52
N ASN A 365 12.57 -18.89 -35.36
CA ASN A 365 12.97 -18.28 -34.09
C ASN A 365 11.91 -18.49 -32.99
N LEU A 366 10.65 -18.18 -33.27
CA LEU A 366 9.53 -18.35 -32.33
C LEU A 366 9.38 -19.81 -31.89
N SER A 367 9.49 -20.77 -32.82
CA SER A 367 9.50 -22.21 -32.51
C SER A 367 10.60 -22.57 -31.51
N LEU A 368 11.83 -22.11 -31.78
CA LEU A 368 12.99 -22.38 -30.95
C LEU A 368 12.81 -21.82 -29.53
N TRP A 369 12.40 -20.56 -29.42
CA TRP A 369 12.24 -19.89 -28.13
C TRP A 369 11.08 -20.48 -27.32
N LEU A 370 9.97 -20.85 -27.95
CA LEU A 370 8.85 -21.54 -27.28
C LEU A 370 9.26 -22.92 -26.76
N GLN A 371 10.10 -23.64 -27.50
CA GLN A 371 10.67 -24.91 -27.03
C GLN A 371 11.60 -24.71 -25.81
N ASN A 372 12.41 -23.64 -25.81
CA ASN A 372 13.20 -23.26 -24.63
C ASN A 372 12.29 -22.97 -23.43
N LEU A 373 11.19 -22.24 -23.63
CA LEU A 373 10.22 -21.94 -22.58
C LEU A 373 9.53 -23.18 -22.00
N LYS A 374 9.18 -24.17 -22.84
CA LYS A 374 8.64 -25.46 -22.36
C LYS A 374 9.64 -26.22 -21.49
N THR A 375 10.92 -26.10 -21.81
CA THR A 375 12.01 -26.73 -21.04
C THR A 375 12.25 -26.00 -19.72
N LEU A 376 12.28 -24.66 -19.73
CA LEU A 376 12.63 -23.82 -18.58
C LEU A 376 11.43 -23.49 -17.66
N ASP A 377 10.19 -23.57 -18.15
CA ASP A 377 8.96 -23.34 -17.39
C ASP A 377 7.93 -24.47 -17.56
N PRO A 378 8.26 -25.73 -17.17
CA PRO A 378 7.42 -26.90 -17.43
C PRO A 378 6.06 -26.86 -16.74
N LYS A 379 5.92 -26.03 -15.69
CA LYS A 379 4.62 -25.82 -15.01
C LYS A 379 3.64 -25.00 -15.86
N ARG A 380 4.12 -24.33 -16.91
CA ARG A 380 3.33 -23.48 -17.80
C ARG A 380 3.35 -23.96 -19.25
N THR A 381 3.74 -25.21 -19.53
CA THR A 381 3.75 -25.79 -20.89
C THR A 381 2.47 -25.53 -21.68
N GLY A 382 1.29 -25.70 -21.06
CA GLY A 382 0.02 -25.43 -21.73
C GLY A 382 -0.17 -23.96 -22.16
N ARG A 383 0.49 -23.00 -21.51
CA ARG A 383 0.52 -21.60 -21.97
C ARG A 383 1.33 -21.48 -23.26
N TRP A 384 2.48 -22.13 -23.33
CA TRP A 384 3.39 -22.06 -24.47
C TRP A 384 2.83 -22.79 -25.69
N GLU A 385 2.19 -23.95 -25.49
CA GLU A 385 1.46 -24.67 -26.55
C GLU A 385 0.29 -23.84 -27.10
N HIS A 386 -0.43 -23.12 -26.23
CA HIS A 386 -1.47 -22.20 -26.68
C HIS A 386 -0.91 -21.08 -27.56
N TRP A 387 0.26 -20.55 -27.21
CA TRP A 387 0.94 -19.54 -28.02
C TRP A 387 1.37 -20.08 -29.39
N GLU A 388 2.02 -21.24 -29.45
CA GLU A 388 2.37 -21.92 -30.72
C GLU A 388 1.14 -22.08 -31.63
N HIS A 389 0.04 -22.60 -31.07
CA HIS A 389 -1.19 -22.76 -31.82
C HIS A 389 -1.75 -21.41 -32.33
N SER A 390 -1.70 -20.36 -31.50
CA SER A 390 -2.21 -19.03 -31.86
C SER A 390 -1.43 -18.34 -32.98
N ILE A 391 -0.13 -18.64 -33.09
CA ILE A 391 0.76 -18.08 -34.14
C ILE A 391 0.86 -19.01 -35.37
N GLY A 392 0.20 -20.17 -35.32
CA GLY A 392 0.15 -21.16 -36.40
C GLY A 392 1.48 -21.87 -36.62
N ILE A 393 2.16 -22.23 -35.53
CA ILE A 393 3.42 -22.99 -35.49
C ILE A 393 3.18 -24.35 -34.83
#